data_AF-A0A7J8TNB7-F1
#
_entry.id   AF-A0A7J8TNB7-F1
#
_cell.length_a   1.000
_cell.length_b   1.000
_cell.length_c   1.000
_cell.angle_alpha   90.00
_cell.angle_beta   90.00
_cell.angle_gamma   90.00
#
_symmetry.space_group_name_H-M   'P 1'
#
loop_
_entity.id
_entity.type
_entity.pdbx_description
1 polymer ?
#
loop_
_entity_poly.entity_id
_entity_poly.type
_entity_poly.pdbx_seq_one_letter_code
_entity_poly.pdbx_strand_id
1 'polypeptide(L)' 'MKKLTFSKKKLEPLFVSLKKENLNYLVNLVKDGKLKTVIDSKYPLSKAEEAWAKSIDGHATGKIIVEP' A
#
# COMPACT_ATOMS: atom_id res chain seq x y z
N MET A 1 -29.01 9.86 11.99
CA MET A 1 -27.80 9.32 11.34
C MET A 1 -28.20 8.57 10.06
N LYS A 2 -27.68 8.95 8.89
CA LYS A 2 -27.96 8.26 7.61
C LYS A 2 -27.15 6.95 7.55
N LYS A 3 -27.75 5.86 7.03
CA LYS A 3 -27.01 4.62 6.73
C LYS A 3 -25.98 4.91 5.62
N LEU A 4 -24.70 4.70 5.93
CA LEU A 4 -23.59 4.89 4.99
C LEU A 4 -23.44 3.72 3.99
N THR A 5 -23.97 2.54 4.35
CA THR A 5 -23.94 1.35 3.50
C THR A 5 -25.32 0.70 3.46
N PHE A 6 -25.64 0.03 2.35
CA PHE A 6 -26.86 -0.76 2.18
C PHE A 6 -26.74 -2.17 2.78
N SER A 7 -25.86 -2.37 3.76
CA SER A 7 -25.62 -3.66 4.40
C SER A 7 -26.10 -3.68 5.85
N LYS A 8 -26.46 -4.87 6.35
CA LYS A 8 -26.69 -5.11 7.79
C LYS A 8 -25.38 -5.20 8.59
N LYS A 9 -24.22 -5.19 7.91
CA LYS A 9 -22.89 -5.23 8.55
C LYS A 9 -22.55 -3.87 9.17
N LYS A 10 -22.03 -3.89 10.39
CA LYS A 10 -21.45 -2.71 11.04
C LYS A 10 -20.14 -2.36 10.34
N LEU A 11 -19.96 -1.08 10.00
CA LEU A 11 -18.69 -0.58 9.49
C LEU A 11 -17.71 -0.53 10.66
N GLU A 12 -16.75 -1.45 10.68
CA GLU A 12 -15.66 -1.44 11.67
C GLU A 12 -14.45 -0.72 11.04
N PRO A 13 -14.04 0.44 11.57
CA PRO A 13 -12.85 1.13 11.09
C PRO A 13 -11.61 0.29 11.38
N LEU A 14 -10.77 0.11 10.36
CA LEU A 14 -9.49 -0.59 10.49
C LEU A 14 -8.43 0.44 10.91
N PHE A 15 -8.14 0.49 12.22
CA PHE A 15 -7.10 1.35 12.76
C PHE A 15 -5.73 0.69 12.64
N VAL A 16 -4.79 1.38 12.00
CA VAL A 16 -3.40 0.92 11.87
C VAL A 16 -2.51 1.77 12.78
N SER A 17 -1.75 1.12 13.66
CA SER A 17 -0.69 1.76 14.44
C SER A 17 0.66 1.50 13.76
N LEU A 18 1.30 2.57 13.30
CA LEU A 18 2.63 2.50 12.71
C LEU A 18 3.67 2.40 13.85
N LYS A 19 4.28 1.21 13.99
CA LYS A 19 5.28 0.93 15.02
C LYS A 19 6.63 0.59 14.38
N LYS A 20 7.71 1.14 14.94
CA LYS A 20 9.09 0.91 14.45
C LYS A 20 9.45 -0.57 14.49
N GLU A 21 9.03 -1.27 15.54
CA GLU A 21 9.33 -2.68 15.78
C GLU A 21 8.73 -3.55 14.66
N ASN A 22 7.49 -3.23 14.25
CA ASN A 22 6.81 -3.93 13.16
C ASN A 22 7.50 -3.69 11.81
N LEU A 23 7.96 -2.47 11.54
CA LEU A 23 8.69 -2.17 10.31
C LEU A 23 10.04 -2.90 10.28
N ASN A 24 10.77 -2.89 11.39
CA ASN A 24 12.05 -3.61 11.50
C ASN A 24 11.86 -5.12 11.28
N TYR A 25 10.78 -5.68 11.82
CA TYR A 25 10.43 -7.08 11.59
C TYR A 25 10.21 -7.37 10.10
N LEU A 26 9.44 -6.55 9.39
CA LEU A 26 9.23 -6.69 7.95
C LEU A 26 10.54 -6.58 7.16
N VAL A 27 11.41 -5.62 7.50
CA VAL A 27 12.72 -5.47 6.85
C VAL A 27 13.59 -6.70 7.05
N ASN A 28 13.59 -7.29 8.24
CA ASN A 28 14.34 -8.52 8.51
C ASN A 28 13.80 -9.70 7.69
N LEU A 29 12.48 -9.84 7.54
CA LEU A 29 11.91 -10.87 6.67
C LEU A 29 12.34 -10.71 5.20
N VAL A 30 12.46 -9.48 4.71
CA VAL A 30 12.96 -9.20 3.36
C VAL A 30 14.44 -9.59 3.25
N LYS A 31 15.27 -9.21 4.23
CA LYS A 31 16.69 -9.58 4.28
C LYS A 31 16.90 -11.09 4.32
N ASP A 32 16.07 -11.80 5.09
CA ASP A 32 16.09 -13.26 5.21
C ASP A 32 15.54 -13.97 3.96
N GLY A 33 15.03 -13.25 2.96
CA GLY A 33 14.42 -13.82 1.74
C GLY A 33 13.05 -14.48 1.96
N LYS A 34 12.50 -14.40 3.19
CA LYS A 34 11.18 -14.95 3.55
C LYS A 34 10.03 -14.09 3.05
N LEU A 35 10.29 -12.82 2.77
CA LEU A 35 9.33 -11.87 2.22
C LEU A 35 9.91 -11.21 0.96
N LYS A 36 9.19 -11.31 -0.16
CA LYS A 36 9.56 -10.62 -1.40
C LYS A 36 8.60 -9.46 -1.65
N THR A 37 9.15 -8.25 -1.81
CA THR A 37 8.40 -7.10 -2.32
C THR A 37 8.34 -7.19 -3.84
N VAL A 38 7.14 -7.36 -4.39
CA VAL A 38 6.93 -7.29 -5.84
C VAL A 38 6.75 -5.82 -6.22
N ILE A 39 7.59 -5.34 -7.14
CA ILE A 39 7.48 -4.00 -7.71
C ILE A 39 6.64 -4.12 -8.97
N ASP A 40 5.53 -3.40 -9.00
CA ASP A 40 4.63 -3.32 -10.15
C ASP A 40 5.22 -2.41 -11.25
N SER A 41 5.70 -1.24 -10.84
CA SER A 41 6.18 -0.19 -11.75
C SER A 41 7.06 0.81 -11.02
N LYS A 42 7.91 1.50 -11.80
CA LYS A 42 8.81 2.56 -11.33
C LYS A 42 8.65 3.79 -12.19
N TYR A 43 8.62 4.96 -11.57
CA TYR A 43 8.50 6.26 -12.24
C TYR A 43 9.54 7.23 -11.67
N PRO A 44 10.16 8.09 -12.48
CA PRO A 44 10.93 9.21 -11.94
C PRO A 44 9.99 10.24 -11.29
N LEU A 45 10.52 11.04 -10.36
CA LEU A 45 9.76 12.09 -9.65
C LEU A 45 9.13 13.10 -10.62
N SER A 46 9.80 13.36 -11.75
CA SER A 46 9.29 14.21 -12.83
C SER A 46 8.01 13.69 -13.51
N LYS A 47 7.61 12.45 -13.21
CA LYS A 47 6.43 11.74 -13.74
C LYS A 47 5.56 11.14 -12.64
N ALA A 48 5.59 11.71 -11.43
CA ALA A 48 4.83 11.19 -10.29
C ALA A 48 3.31 11.15 -10.54
N GLU A 49 2.79 11.99 -11.43
CA GLU A 49 1.40 11.99 -11.87
C GLU A 49 1.00 10.68 -12.56
N GLU A 50 1.90 10.05 -13.33
CA GLU A 50 1.65 8.77 -13.98
C GLU A 50 1.59 7.63 -12.94
N ALA A 51 2.48 7.66 -11.93
CA ALA A 51 2.45 6.75 -10.79
C ALA A 51 1.14 6.87 -9.99
N TRP A 52 0.67 8.11 -9.79
CA TRP A 52 -0.57 8.41 -9.10
C TRP A 52 -1.80 7.92 -9.88
N ALA A 53 -1.84 8.14 -11.19
CA ALA A 53 -2.88 7.63 -12.07
C ALA A 53 -2.99 6.10 -11.99
N LYS A 54 -1.85 5.39 -12.03
CA LYS A 54 -1.82 3.93 -11.87
C LYS A 54 -2.29 3.46 -10.49
N SER A 55 -1.98 4.21 -9.43
CA SER A 55 -2.45 3.89 -8.08
C SER A 55 -3.96 4.02 -7.95
N ILE A 56 -4.57 5.01 -8.61
CA ILE A 56 -6.02 5.24 -8.58
C ILE A 56 -6.77 4.21 -9.42
N ASP A 57 -6.18 3.77 -10.55
CA ASP A 57 -6.76 2.73 -11.41
C ASP A 57 -6.98 1.41 -10.66
N GLY A 58 -6.19 1.12 -9.62
CA GLY A 58 -6.44 0.02 -8.69
C GLY A 58 -5.98 -1.37 -9.16
N HIS A 59 -5.36 -1.49 -10.34
CA HIS A 59 -4.89 -2.76 -10.90
C HIS A 59 -3.38 -3.02 -10.70
N ALA A 60 -2.73 -2.34 -9.76
CA ALA A 60 -1.31 -2.53 -9.49
C ALA A 60 -1.02 -3.92 -8.89
N THR A 61 -0.08 -4.66 -9.49
CA THR A 61 0.37 -5.97 -8.97
C THR A 61 1.67 -5.81 -8.21
N GLY A 62 1.55 -5.46 -6.93
CA GLY A 62 2.68 -5.17 -6.06
C GLY A 62 2.72 -3.71 -5.63
N LYS A 63 3.91 -3.10 -5.64
CA LYS A 63 4.13 -1.70 -5.24
C LYS A 63 4.54 -0.83 -6.41
N ILE A 64 3.95 0.35 -6.50
CA ILE A 64 4.35 1.43 -7.40
C ILE A 64 5.43 2.24 -6.67
N ILE A 65 6.56 2.51 -7.33
CA ILE A 65 7.69 3.24 -6.77
C ILE A 65 7.91 4.53 -7.55
N VAL A 66 8.13 5.64 -6.84
CA VAL A 66 8.62 6.89 -7.43
C VAL A 66 10.05 7.09 -6.95
N GLU A 67 10.98 7.22 -7.90
CA GLU A 67 12.41 7.43 -7.64
C GLU A 67 12.78 8.90 -7.88
N PRO A 68 13.78 9.46 -7.17
CA PRO A 68 14.19 10.86 -7.28
C PRO A 68 14.55 11.30 -8.70
#